data_AF-K1SN73-F1
#
_entry.id   AF-K1SN73-F1
#
_cell.length_a   1.000
_cell.length_b   1.000
_cell.length_c   1.000
_cell.angle_alpha   90.00
_cell.angle_beta   90.00
_cell.angle_gamma   90.00
#
_symmetry.space_group_name_H-M   'P 1'
#
loop_
_entity.id
_entity.type
_entity.pdbx_description
1 polymer ?
#
loop_
_entity_poly.entity_id
_entity_poly.type
_entity_poly.pdbx_seq_one_letter_code
_entity_poly.pdbx_strand_id
1 'polypeptide(L)' 'MESIAYYDGKIGAPEELMVPFNDRVHFFGDGCYDATVGANGKVYLLQDHLDRFFTSAKALD' A
#
# COMPACT_ATOMS: atom_id res chain seq x y z
N MET A 1 -7.86 2.28 17.53
CA MET A 1 -7.38 2.81 16.25
C MET A 1 -8.09 1.98 15.18
N GLU A 2 -9.01 2.58 14.44
CA GLU A 2 -9.85 1.86 13.46
C GLU A 2 -9.10 1.61 12.15
N SER A 3 -8.16 2.48 11.80
CA SER A 3 -7.30 2.41 10.62
C SER A 3 -5.86 2.76 11.02
N ILE A 4 -4.89 2.04 10.44
CA ILE A 4 -3.46 2.28 10.62
C ILE A 4 -2.83 2.40 9.24
N ALA A 5 -1.90 3.34 9.09
CA ALA A 5 -1.13 3.48 7.88
C ALA A 5 0.36 3.62 8.21
N TYR A 6 1.19 3.29 7.22
CA TYR A 6 2.64 3.38 7.28
C TYR A 6 3.14 4.13 6.06
N TYR A 7 3.99 5.13 6.29
CA TYR A 7 4.70 5.84 5.23
C TYR A 7 6.08 6.27 5.73
N ASP A 8 7.14 5.84 5.04
CA ASP A 8 8.54 6.24 5.29
C ASP A 8 8.96 6.25 6.77
N GLY A 9 8.77 5.11 7.44
CA GLY A 9 9.13 4.93 8.85
C GLY A 9 8.13 5.50 9.86
N LYS A 10 7.08 6.22 9.42
CA LYS A 10 6.03 6.75 10.29
C LYS A 10 4.81 5.85 10.28
N ILE A 11 4.30 5.56 11.48
CA ILE A 11 3.04 4.84 11.70
C ILE A 11 2.08 5.84 12.35
N GLY A 12 0.85 5.94 11.83
CA GLY A 12 -0.16 6.85 12.34
C GLY A 12 -1.55 6.54 11.79
N ALA A 13 -2.52 7.39 12.11
CA ALA A 13 -3.81 7.36 11.43
C ALA A 13 -3.62 7.83 9.97
N PRO A 14 -4.40 7.31 9.00
CA PRO A 14 -4.30 7.72 7.60
C PRO A 14 -4.42 9.23 7.39
N GLU A 15 -5.24 9.91 8.19
CA GLU A 15 -5.47 11.36 8.10
C GLU A 15 -4.29 12.20 8.63
N GLU A 16 -3.38 11.57 9.38
CA GLU A 16 -2.18 12.20 9.96
C GLU A 16 -0.94 12.03 9.06
N LEU A 17 -0.99 11.10 8.10
CA LEU A 17 0.13 10.82 7.20
C LEU A 17 0.04 11.66 5.93
N MET A 18 1.20 12.12 5.48
CA MET A 18 1.35 12.98 4.30
C MET A 18 2.32 12.34 3.32
N VAL A 19 1.95 12.34 2.05
CA VAL A 19 2.85 12.04 0.92
C VAL A 19 3.26 13.35 0.23
N PRO A 20 4.43 13.42 -0.42
CA PRO A 20 4.83 14.58 -1.19
C PRO A 20 3.80 14.92 -2.26
N PHE A 21 3.38 16.18 -2.33
CA PHE A 21 2.42 16.62 -3.34
C PHE A 21 2.93 16.39 -4.77
N ASN A 22 4.23 16.53 -4.97
CA ASN A 22 4.92 16.32 -6.24
C ASN A 22 5.25 14.85 -6.55
N ASP A 23 4.69 13.89 -5.81
CA ASP A 23 4.81 12.48 -6.17
C ASP A 23 4.28 12.25 -7.59
N ARG A 24 5.03 11.49 -8.40
CA ARG A 24 4.75 11.23 -9.81
C ARG A 24 3.37 10.58 -9.99
N VAL A 25 2.97 9.73 -9.05
CA VAL A 25 1.70 9.00 -9.08
C VAL A 25 0.49 9.91 -9.24
N HIS A 26 0.52 11.11 -8.67
CA HIS A 26 -0.58 12.06 -8.75
C HIS A 26 -0.80 12.60 -10.18
N PHE A 27 0.25 12.63 -11.00
CA PHE A 27 0.21 13.24 -12.34
C PHE A 27 0.12 12.21 -13.46
N PHE A 28 0.66 11.01 -13.24
CA PHE A 28 0.80 10.00 -14.29
C PHE A 28 -0.02 8.74 -14.03
N GLY A 29 -0.59 8.56 -12.82
CA GLY A 29 -1.44 7.41 -12.50
C GLY A 29 -0.70 6.08 -12.51
N ASP A 30 0.63 6.10 -12.33
CA ASP A 30 1.56 4.98 -12.42
C ASP A 30 1.79 4.29 -11.07
N GLY A 31 0.83 4.40 -10.15
CA GLY A 31 0.82 3.70 -8.87
C GLY A 31 0.07 2.39 -8.97
N CYS A 32 0.41 1.43 -8.10
CA CYS A 32 -0.35 0.20 -7.92
C CYS A 32 -0.73 0.02 -6.45
N TYR A 33 -1.75 -0.81 -6.21
CA TYR A 33 -2.19 -1.20 -4.88
C TYR A 33 -2.55 -2.68 -4.87
N ASP A 34 -2.56 -3.27 -3.68
CA ASP A 34 -3.13 -4.59 -3.43
C ASP A 34 -3.94 -4.54 -2.12
N ALA A 35 -4.86 -5.49 -1.94
CA ALA A 35 -5.74 -5.56 -0.79
C ALA A 35 -6.05 -7.02 -0.43
N THR A 36 -5.99 -7.33 0.87
CA THR A 36 -6.36 -8.62 1.44
C THR A 36 -7.02 -8.43 2.80
N VAL A 37 -7.60 -9.49 3.34
CA VAL A 37 -8.25 -9.52 4.66
C VAL A 37 -7.40 -10.29 5.66
N GLY A 38 -7.38 -9.81 6.91
CA GLY A 38 -6.74 -10.49 8.03
C GLY A 38 -7.76 -10.92 9.08
N ALA A 39 -7.61 -12.13 9.62
CA ALA A 39 -8.40 -12.63 10.73
C ALA A 39 -7.54 -13.55 11.61
N ASN A 40 -7.76 -13.54 12.92
CA ASN A 40 -7.05 -14.40 13.89
C ASN A 40 -5.52 -14.33 13.78
N GLY A 41 -4.98 -13.11 13.58
CA GLY A 41 -3.53 -12.89 13.44
C GLY A 41 -2.93 -13.47 12.14
N LYS A 42 -3.76 -13.86 11.17
CA LYS A 42 -3.32 -14.37 9.87
C LYS A 42 -3.87 -13.50 8.75
N VAL A 43 -3.02 -13.20 7.78
CA VAL A 43 -3.42 -12.51 6.54
C VAL A 43 -3.75 -13.57 5.49
N TYR A 44 -4.91 -13.46 4.85
CA TYR A 44 -5.35 -14.39 3.82
C TYR A 44 -4.43 -14.30 2.59
N LEU A 45 -3.85 -15.43 2.18
CA LEU A 45 -2.97 -15.54 1.01
C LEU A 45 -1.85 -14.49 0.95
N LEU A 46 -1.22 -14.20 2.09
CA LEU A 46 -0.21 -13.13 2.22
C LEU A 46 0.83 -13.13 1.09
N GLN A 47 1.40 -14.31 0.78
CA GLN A 47 2.43 -14.40 -0.25
C GLN A 47 1.87 -14.10 -1.64
N ASP A 48 0.70 -14.63 -1.99
CA ASP A 48 0.09 -14.40 -3.31
C ASP A 48 -0.25 -12.91 -3.54
N HIS A 49 -0.71 -12.23 -2.49
CA HIS A 49 -0.97 -10.78 -2.53
C HIS A 49 0.31 -9.96 -2.68
N LEU A 50 1.40 -10.35 -2.01
CA LEU A 50 2.72 -9.71 -2.19
C LEU A 50 3.26 -9.94 -3.60
N ASP A 51 3.19 -11.17 -4.10
CA ASP A 51 3.64 -11.54 -5.43
C ASP A 51 2.85 -10.77 -6.51
N ARG A 52 1.53 -10.63 -6.33
CA ARG A 52 0.68 -9.84 -7.23
C ARG A 52 0.98 -8.34 -7.16
N PHE A 53 1.23 -7.79 -5.97
CA PHE A 53 1.64 -6.40 -5.81
C PHE A 53 2.94 -6.11 -6.59
N PHE A 54 3.98 -6.91 -6.40
CA PHE A 54 5.26 -6.73 -7.11
C PHE A 54 5.14 -7.00 -8.61
N THR A 55 4.30 -7.94 -9.03
CA THR A 55 3.99 -8.17 -10.46
C THR A 55 3.31 -6.94 -11.07
N SER A 56 2.37 -6.32 -10.35
CA SER A 56 1.68 -5.10 -10.79
C SER A 56 2.63 -3.91 -10.89
N ALA A 57 3.51 -3.74 -9.89
CA ALA A 57 4.54 -2.71 -9.90
C ALA A 57 5.49 -2.87 -11.11
N LYS A 58 5.89 -4.10 -11.43
CA LYS A 58 6.74 -4.39 -12.60
C LYS A 58 6.06 -4.12 -13.93
N ALA A 59 4.73 -4.21 -14.00
CA ALA A 59 3.98 -3.90 -15.23
C ALA A 59 3.88 -2.39 -15.52
N LEU A 60 4.30 -1.54 -14.58
CA LEU A 60 4.29 -0.08 -14.67
C LEU A 60 5.70 0.51 -14.93
N ASP A 61 6.72 -0.34 -15.06
CA ASP A 61 8.11 0.03 -15.43
C ASP A 61 8.25 0.30 -16.93
#